data_AF-A0A2V9F8P1-F1
#
_entry.id   AF-A0A2V9F8P1-F1
#
_cell.length_a   1.000
_cell.length_b   1.000
_cell.length_c   1.000
_cell.angle_alpha   90.00
_cell.angle_beta   90.00
_cell.angle_gamma   90.00
#
_symmetry.space_group_name_H-M   'P 1'
#
loop_
_entity.id
_entity.type
_entity.pdbx_description
1 polymer ?
#
loop_
_entity_poly.entity_id
_entity_poly.type
_entity_poly.pdbx_seq_one_letter_code
_entity_poly.pdbx_strand_id
1 'polypeptide(L)' 'TPAMWMGEGGTIPFMAMVGAKYPQAQFLITGVLGPHSNAHGPNEFLHLDYVKRLTACVADVLTAHAAR' A
#
# COMPACT_ATOMS: atom_id res chain seq x y z
N THR A 1 -14.93 0.32 7.93
CA THR A 1 -14.12 -0.35 8.98
C THR A 1 -12.94 0.53 9.32
N PRO A 2 -12.38 0.46 10.54
CA PRO A 2 -11.18 1.22 10.90
C PRO A 2 -9.97 0.79 10.08
N ALA A 3 -8.99 1.70 9.92
CA ALA A 3 -7.73 1.41 9.26
C ALA A 3 -6.86 0.46 10.13
N MET A 4 -6.11 -0.41 9.46
CA MET A 4 -5.11 -1.28 10.09
C MET A 4 -3.71 -0.76 9.76
N TRP A 5 -2.78 -0.90 10.72
CA TRP A 5 -1.37 -0.55 10.58
C TRP A 5 -0.52 -1.78 10.83
N MET A 6 0.44 -2.04 9.96
CA MET A 6 1.37 -3.16 10.08
C MET A 6 2.74 -2.79 9.51
N GLY A 7 3.78 -3.46 9.99
CA GLY A 7 5.07 -3.49 9.31
C GLY A 7 5.03 -4.43 8.11
N GLU A 8 5.95 -4.22 7.16
CA GLU A 8 6.18 -5.10 6.02
C GLU A 8 7.58 -5.72 6.18
N GLY A 9 7.69 -7.05 6.00
CA GLY A 9 8.95 -7.77 6.14
C GLY A 9 9.88 -7.61 4.92
N GLY A 10 9.30 -7.28 3.76
CA GLY A 10 10.04 -6.98 2.54
C GLY A 10 10.77 -5.63 2.56
N THR A 11 11.63 -5.41 1.56
CA THR A 11 12.36 -4.15 1.39
C THR A 11 11.88 -3.40 0.16
N ILE A 12 11.56 -2.11 0.31
CA ILE A 12 11.34 -1.18 -0.80
C ILE A 12 12.37 -0.04 -0.67
N PRO A 13 13.58 -0.19 -1.23
CA PRO A 13 14.70 0.76 -0.99
C PRO A 13 14.36 2.20 -1.35
N PHE A 14 13.51 2.39 -2.36
CA PHE A 14 13.06 3.71 -2.77
C PHE A 14 12.35 4.48 -1.64
N MET A 15 11.59 3.79 -0.79
CA MET A 15 10.89 4.46 0.33
C MET A 15 11.86 5.03 1.37
N ALA A 16 13.00 4.37 1.62
CA ALA A 16 14.04 4.90 2.48
C ALA A 16 14.65 6.20 1.92
N MET A 17 14.92 6.23 0.60
CA MET A 17 15.46 7.42 -0.07
C MET A 17 14.45 8.58 -0.09
N VAL A 18 13.17 8.29 -0.35
CA VAL A 18 12.12 9.32 -0.36
C VAL A 18 11.89 9.86 1.06
N GLY A 19 11.87 9.01 2.08
CA GLY A 19 11.75 9.43 3.47
C GLY A 19 12.91 10.31 3.93
N ALA A 20 14.15 9.99 3.53
CA ALA A 20 15.32 10.81 3.81
C ALA A 20 15.27 12.17 3.09
N LYS A 21 14.82 12.18 1.82
CA LYS A 21 14.77 13.40 1.01
C LYS A 21 13.62 14.34 1.38
N TYR A 22 12.48 13.79 1.77
CA TYR A 22 11.25 14.54 2.08
C TYR A 22 10.73 14.16 3.49
N PRO A 23 11.42 14.58 4.56
CA PRO A 23 11.11 14.15 5.93
C PRO A 23 9.74 14.61 6.45
N GLN A 24 9.12 15.59 5.80
CA GLN A 24 7.79 16.11 6.14
C GLN A 24 6.66 15.45 5.33
N ALA A 25 7.00 14.60 4.34
CA ALA A 25 5.99 13.91 3.55
C ALA A 25 5.28 12.84 4.40
N GLN A 26 3.96 12.76 4.26
CA GLN A 26 3.18 11.65 4.79
C GLN A 26 3.13 10.52 3.75
N PHE A 27 3.06 9.28 4.23
CA PHE A 27 3.07 8.10 3.35
C PHE A 27 1.87 7.21 3.59
N LEU A 28 1.27 6.75 2.49
CA LEU A 28 0.39 5.59 2.44
C LEU A 28 1.11 4.49 1.66
N ILE A 29 1.79 3.60 2.39
CA ILE A 29 2.39 2.40 1.80
C ILE A 29 1.39 1.28 1.99
N THR A 30 0.91 0.69 0.90
CA THR A 30 -0.13 -0.34 0.91
C THR A 30 0.03 -1.28 -0.28
N GLY A 31 -0.72 -2.38 -0.33
CA GLY A 31 -0.56 -3.39 -1.37
C GLY A 31 -1.56 -4.53 -1.24
N VAL A 32 -1.37 -5.55 -2.08
CA VAL A 32 -2.32 -6.67 -2.28
C VAL A 32 -1.73 -8.04 -1.95
N LEU A 33 -0.50 -8.07 -1.43
CA LEU A 33 0.26 -9.29 -1.20
C LEU A 33 -0.14 -9.99 0.12
N GLY A 34 -1.42 -10.32 0.22
CA GLY A 34 -1.98 -11.05 1.36
C GLY A 34 -1.62 -12.54 1.37
N PRO A 35 -2.19 -13.32 2.31
CA PRO A 35 -1.97 -14.76 2.39
C PRO A 35 -2.14 -15.46 1.03
N HIS A 36 -1.19 -16.33 0.68
CA HIS A 36 -1.16 -17.12 -0.56
C HIS A 36 -0.98 -16.33 -1.87
N SER A 37 -0.89 -15.00 -1.84
CA SER A 37 -0.62 -14.20 -3.06
C SER A 37 0.68 -14.59 -3.76
N ASN A 38 1.64 -15.14 -2.99
CA ASN A 38 2.86 -15.79 -3.48
C ASN A 38 3.72 -14.93 -4.39
N ALA A 39 3.88 -13.63 -4.11
CA ALA A 39 4.86 -12.81 -4.81
C ALA A 39 6.24 -13.50 -4.83
N HIS A 40 6.84 -13.62 -6.01
CA HIS A 40 8.09 -14.33 -6.25
C HIS A 40 8.05 -15.86 -6.07
N GLY A 41 6.86 -16.47 -5.99
CA GLY A 41 6.65 -17.90 -5.88
C GLY A 41 5.77 -18.48 -6.99
N PRO A 42 5.63 -19.82 -7.06
CA PRO A 42 4.65 -20.43 -7.97
C PRO A 42 3.23 -20.07 -7.55
N ASN A 43 2.33 -20.02 -8.53
CA ASN A 43 0.91 -19.66 -8.36
C ASN A 43 0.73 -18.24 -7.78
N GLU A 44 1.62 -17.31 -8.12
CA GLU A 44 1.44 -15.89 -7.84
C GLU A 44 0.12 -15.39 -8.45
N PHE A 45 -0.69 -14.68 -7.66
CA PHE A 45 -1.99 -14.18 -8.12
C PHE A 45 -2.40 -12.85 -7.50
N LEU A 46 -3.39 -12.21 -8.12
CA LEU A 46 -4.02 -10.99 -7.65
C LEU A 46 -5.46 -11.27 -7.18
N HIS A 47 -5.76 -10.93 -5.93
CA HIS A 47 -7.13 -11.03 -5.43
C HIS A 47 -8.00 -9.88 -5.97
N LEU A 48 -8.84 -10.17 -6.95
CA LEU A 48 -9.59 -9.14 -7.70
C LEU A 48 -10.57 -8.31 -6.84
N ASP A 49 -11.31 -8.94 -5.93
CA ASP A 49 -12.23 -8.18 -5.07
C ASP A 49 -11.50 -7.28 -4.07
N TYR A 50 -10.35 -7.73 -3.57
CA TYR A 50 -9.53 -6.94 -2.68
C TYR A 50 -8.91 -5.74 -3.40
N VAL A 51 -8.31 -5.93 -4.58
CA VAL A 51 -7.68 -4.81 -5.30
C VAL A 51 -8.69 -3.75 -5.72
N LYS A 52 -9.91 -4.12 -6.14
CA LYS A 52 -10.97 -3.14 -6.43
C LYS A 52 -11.27 -2.25 -5.23
N ARG A 53 -11.38 -2.86 -4.03
CA ARG A 53 -11.60 -2.12 -2.78
C ARG A 53 -10.40 -1.28 -2.38
N LEU A 54 -9.18 -1.82 -2.51
CA LEU A 54 -7.96 -1.08 -2.21
C LEU A 54 -7.83 0.16 -3.11
N THR A 55 -8.09 0.02 -4.41
CA THR A 55 -8.07 1.13 -5.35
C THR A 55 -9.11 2.20 -4.99
N ALA A 56 -10.32 1.79 -4.58
CA ALA A 56 -11.34 2.73 -4.08
C ALA A 56 -10.85 3.49 -2.84
N CYS A 57 -10.24 2.80 -1.86
CA CYS A 57 -9.66 3.45 -0.69
C CYS A 57 -8.56 4.45 -1.06
N VAL A 58 -7.70 4.16 -2.04
CA VAL A 58 -6.69 5.11 -2.52
C VAL A 58 -7.35 6.35 -3.14
N ALA A 59 -8.38 6.17 -3.96
CA ALA A 59 -9.13 7.29 -4.54
C ALA A 59 -9.80 8.15 -3.45
N ASP A 60 -10.36 7.52 -2.41
CA ASP A 60 -10.96 8.22 -1.28
C ASP A 60 -9.91 9.02 -0.49
N VAL A 61 -8.73 8.45 -0.24
CA VAL A 61 -7.62 9.15 0.44
C VAL A 61 -7.15 10.35 -0.38
N LEU A 62 -7.00 10.21 -1.69
CA LEU A 62 -6.62 11.32 -2.58
C LEU A 62 -7.68 12.43 -2.56
N THR A 63 -8.95 12.05 -2.64
CA THR A 63 -10.08 12.99 -2.57
C THR A 63 -10.09 13.74 -1.24
N ALA A 64 -9.94 13.02 -0.13
CA ALA A 64 -9.89 13.62 1.20
C ALA A 64 -8.66 14.53 1.37
N HIS A 65 -7.50 14.16 0.81
CA HIS A 65 -6.30 14.99 0.86
C HIS A 65 -6.44 16.28 0.05
N ALA A 66 -7.06 16.21 -1.13
CA ALA A 66 -7.29 17.38 -1.98
C ALA A 66 -8.28 18.40 -1.38
N ALA A 67 -9.12 17.95 -0.43
CA ALA A 67 -10.09 18.79 0.27
C ALA A 67 -9.56 19.41 1.58
N ARG A 68 -8.29 19.14 1.95
CA ARG A 68 -7.63 19.77 3.11
C ARG A 68 -6.97 21.08 2.71
#